data_AF-A0A820K879-F1
#
_entry.id   AF-A0A820K879-F1
#
_cell.length_a   1.000
_cell.length_b   1.000
_cell.length_c   1.000
_cell.angle_alpha   90.00
_cell.angle_beta   90.00
_cell.angle_gamma   90.00
#
_symmetry.space_group_name_H-M   'P 1'
#
loop_
_entity.id
_entity.type
_entity.pdbx_description
1 polymer ?
#
loop_
_entity_poly.entity_id
_entity_poly.type
_entity_poly.pdbx_seq_one_letter_code
_entity_poly.pdbx_strand_id
1 'polypeptide(L)'
;HIQGFGMQYPVSQGMDLIFVRARLPYGLSCTRCVLQWRYHAGNNWGRDSETGKACLGCGSQEEFYNCADISITSKEITYSLSHPATITQKPLLSFPFNNPVVFTSPVISARTTTTELMKFIFPFRPTEELINQLDRNKKSLHCYPTNEALKPLLGIENWCLQLCTMNCPPTLCVCVKI
;
A
#
# COMPACT_ATOMS: atom_id res chain seq x y z
N HIS A 1 -14.14 -2.36 9.55
CA HIS A 1 -14.34 -1.03 10.16
C HIS A 1 -13.57 -0.96 11.46
N ILE A 2 -12.71 0.05 11.63
CA ILE A 2 -11.91 0.32 12.83
C ILE A 2 -12.79 1.03 13.87
N GLN A 3 -12.81 0.53 15.10
CA GLN A 3 -13.72 1.03 16.13
C GLN A 3 -13.39 2.49 16.48
N GLY A 4 -14.32 3.40 16.19
CA GLY A 4 -14.17 4.83 16.43
C GLY A 4 -13.47 5.63 15.32
N PHE A 5 -12.94 4.97 14.28
CA PHE A 5 -12.10 5.61 13.25
C PHE A 5 -12.51 5.31 11.80
N GLY A 6 -13.61 4.57 11.57
CA GLY A 6 -14.06 4.30 10.20
C GLY A 6 -13.21 3.23 9.51
N MET A 7 -12.52 3.61 8.43
CA MET A 7 -11.69 2.68 7.63
C MET A 7 -10.19 2.95 7.76
N GLN A 8 -9.79 4.04 8.43
CA GLN A 8 -8.39 4.46 8.56
C GLN A 8 -8.12 4.81 10.01
N TYR A 9 -6.97 4.41 10.53
CA TYR A 9 -6.54 4.77 11.88
C TYR A 9 -5.37 5.74 11.78
N PRO A 10 -5.47 6.98 12.33
CA PRO A 10 -4.37 7.92 12.31
C PRO A 10 -3.26 7.45 13.25
N VAL A 11 -2.03 7.39 12.72
CA VAL A 11 -0.84 6.98 13.48
C VAL A 11 -0.21 8.23 14.11
N SER A 12 0.06 8.18 15.42
CA SER A 12 0.80 9.23 16.14
C SER A 12 2.29 9.17 15.84
N GLN A 13 3.01 10.29 16.03
CA GLN A 13 4.46 10.31 15.95
C GLN A 13 5.08 9.52 17.12
N GLY A 14 6.13 8.74 16.84
CA GLY A 14 6.84 7.95 17.84
C GLY A 14 7.18 6.54 17.35
N MET A 15 7.92 5.79 18.17
CA MET A 15 8.26 4.39 17.94
C MET A 15 7.55 3.52 18.98
N ASP A 16 6.22 3.51 18.95
CA ASP A 16 5.39 2.77 19.90
C ASP A 16 4.59 1.65 19.23
N LEU A 17 4.17 0.67 20.04
CA LEU A 17 3.21 -0.34 19.60
C LEU A 17 1.82 0.27 19.48
N ILE A 18 1.21 0.12 18.31
CA ILE A 18 -0.12 0.65 18.01
C ILE A 18 -1.14 -0.49 18.05
N PHE A 19 -2.06 -0.41 19.00
CA PHE A 19 -3.13 -1.40 19.13
C PHE A 19 -4.43 -0.91 18.48
N VAL A 20 -4.83 -1.56 17.40
CA VAL A 20 -6.04 -1.20 16.64
C VAL A 20 -7.12 -2.25 16.83
N ARG A 21 -8.32 -1.83 17.25
CA ARG A 21 -9.50 -2.69 17.32
C ARG A 21 -10.35 -2.54 16.07
N ALA A 22 -10.51 -3.63 15.32
CA ALA A 22 -11.37 -3.69 14.15
C ALA A 22 -12.58 -4.60 14.38
N ARG A 23 -13.72 -4.20 13.82
CA ARG A 23 -14.92 -5.03 13.73
C ARG A 23 -14.91 -5.81 12.43
N LEU A 24 -15.05 -7.13 12.55
CA LEU A 24 -15.28 -8.02 11.42
C LEU A 24 -16.66 -7.74 10.80
N PRO A 25 -16.80 -7.89 9.47
CA PRO A 25 -18.11 -7.85 8.81
C PRO A 25 -19.07 -8.88 9.40
N TYR A 26 -20.35 -8.53 9.45
CA TYR A 26 -21.38 -9.44 9.94
C TYR A 26 -21.48 -10.69 9.04
N GLY A 27 -21.61 -11.87 9.66
CA GLY A 27 -21.74 -13.14 8.95
C GLY A 27 -20.46 -13.63 8.25
N LEU A 28 -19.34 -12.92 8.37
CA LEU A 28 -18.07 -13.38 7.81
C LEU A 28 -17.54 -14.56 8.64
N SER A 29 -17.34 -15.70 8.00
CA SER A 29 -16.65 -16.86 8.55
C SER A 29 -15.69 -17.45 7.51
N CYS A 30 -14.54 -17.94 7.95
CA CYS A 30 -13.58 -18.60 7.07
C CYS A 30 -12.55 -19.42 7.87
N THR A 31 -12.08 -20.51 7.27
CA THR A 31 -11.07 -21.39 7.87
C THR A 31 -9.64 -20.98 7.49
N ARG A 32 -9.44 -20.36 6.32
CA ARG A 32 -8.14 -19.91 5.80
C ARG A 32 -8.30 -18.58 5.07
N CYS A 33 -8.13 -17.50 5.80
CA CYS A 33 -8.20 -16.14 5.28
C CYS A 33 -6.87 -15.42 5.49
N VAL A 34 -6.67 -14.35 4.73
CA VAL A 34 -5.55 -13.43 4.93
C VAL A 34 -6.08 -12.10 5.44
N LEU A 35 -5.58 -11.66 6.59
CA LEU A 35 -5.70 -10.29 7.06
C LEU A 35 -4.55 -9.47 6.48
N GLN A 36 -4.86 -8.49 5.65
CA GLN A 36 -3.87 -7.51 5.19
C GLN A 36 -4.02 -6.21 5.98
N TRP A 37 -2.91 -5.68 6.47
CA TRP A 37 -2.83 -4.29 6.90
C TRP A 37 -1.99 -3.49 5.90
N ARG A 38 -2.37 -2.22 5.74
CA ARG A 38 -1.66 -1.23 4.92
C ARG A 38 -1.35 -0.02 5.79
N TYR A 39 -0.12 0.44 5.73
CA TYR A 39 0.28 1.72 6.30
C TYR A 39 0.75 2.66 5.18
N HIS A 40 -0.05 3.70 4.94
CA HIS A 40 0.30 4.82 4.07
C HIS A 40 1.07 5.83 4.90
N ALA A 41 2.35 6.02 4.60
CA ALA A 41 3.20 6.98 5.29
C ALA A 41 2.80 8.42 4.94
N GLY A 42 3.43 9.39 5.60
CA GLY A 42 3.14 10.82 5.43
C GLY A 42 4.35 11.72 5.61
N ASN A 43 5.56 11.18 5.51
CA ASN A 43 6.82 11.88 5.75
C ASN A 43 7.48 12.41 4.48
N ASN A 44 6.98 12.07 3.29
CA ASN A 44 7.50 12.59 2.03
C ASN A 44 6.79 13.89 1.63
N TRP A 45 7.52 14.80 1.01
CA TRP A 45 6.96 15.98 0.36
C TRP A 45 6.46 15.66 -1.05
N GLY A 46 5.31 16.20 -1.42
CA GLY A 46 4.78 16.10 -2.78
C GLY A 46 3.80 17.23 -3.10
N ARG A 47 3.15 17.15 -4.28
CA ARG A 47 2.09 18.10 -4.65
C ARG A 47 0.74 17.60 -4.20
N ASP A 48 -0.04 18.51 -3.65
CA ASP A 48 -1.47 18.34 -3.50
C ASP A 48 -2.14 18.26 -4.89
N SER A 49 -3.02 17.28 -5.07
CA SER A 49 -3.65 17.01 -6.38
C SER A 49 -4.66 18.07 -6.80
N GLU A 50 -5.25 18.79 -5.85
CA GLU A 50 -6.31 19.78 -6.12
C GLU A 50 -5.72 21.18 -6.31
N THR A 51 -4.81 21.57 -5.42
CA THR A 51 -4.24 22.91 -5.35
C THR A 51 -2.89 23.03 -6.05
N GLY A 52 -2.21 21.91 -6.34
CA GLY A 52 -0.89 21.88 -6.95
C GLY A 52 0.25 22.38 -6.05
N LYS A 53 -0.05 22.73 -4.79
CA LYS A 53 0.91 23.25 -3.81
C LYS A 53 1.73 22.12 -3.21
N ALA A 54 2.99 22.41 -2.89
CA ALA A 54 3.84 21.47 -2.18
C ALA A 54 3.40 21.36 -0.70
N CYS A 55 3.26 20.13 -0.20
CA CYS A 55 2.95 19.83 1.19
C CYS A 55 3.57 18.50 1.64
N LEU A 56 3.78 18.39 2.95
CA LEU A 56 4.18 17.14 3.60
C LEU A 56 3.00 16.16 3.61
N GLY A 57 3.24 14.90 3.25
CA GLY A 57 2.21 13.87 3.15
C GLY A 57 1.39 13.91 1.85
N CYS A 58 1.67 14.86 0.96
CA CYS A 58 0.99 14.99 -0.33
C CYS A 58 1.70 14.21 -1.43
N GLY A 59 0.98 13.90 -2.51
CA GLY A 59 1.52 13.13 -3.63
C GLY A 59 1.87 11.68 -3.25
N SER A 60 2.86 11.10 -3.92
CA SER A 60 3.29 9.73 -3.66
C SER A 60 3.93 9.59 -2.28
N GLN A 61 3.42 8.66 -1.47
CA GLN A 61 3.97 8.31 -0.17
C GLN A 61 4.46 6.85 -0.18
N GLU A 62 5.32 6.51 0.77
CA GLU A 62 5.68 5.11 1.02
C GLU A 62 4.47 4.33 1.52
N GLU A 63 4.36 3.08 1.08
CA GLU A 63 3.28 2.19 1.44
C GLU A 63 3.85 0.89 1.98
N PHE A 64 3.42 0.51 3.17
CA PHE A 64 3.82 -0.73 3.80
C PHE A 64 2.63 -1.67 3.85
N TYR A 65 2.84 -2.90 3.41
CA TYR A 65 1.81 -3.94 3.42
C TYR A 65 2.35 -5.16 4.13
N ASN A 66 1.51 -5.77 4.95
CA ASN A 66 1.82 -7.08 5.48
C ASN A 66 0.53 -7.89 5.73
N CYS A 67 0.69 -9.20 5.72
CA CYS A 67 -0.38 -10.18 5.66
C CYS A 67 -0.24 -11.17 6.82
N ALA A 68 -1.37 -11.60 7.38
CA ALA A 68 -1.43 -12.64 8.39
C ALA A 68 -2.49 -13.69 8.01
N ASP A 69 -2.14 -14.96 8.11
CA ASP A 69 -3.10 -16.07 7.95
C ASP A 69 -3.96 -16.21 9.21
N ILE A 70 -5.28 -16.16 9.03
CA ILE A 70 -6.26 -16.19 10.12
C ILE A 70 -7.45 -17.09 9.79
N SER A 71 -8.18 -17.50 10.83
CA SER A 71 -9.50 -18.12 10.73
C SER A 71 -10.53 -17.29 11.49
N ILE A 72 -11.72 -17.12 10.91
CA ILE A 72 -12.86 -16.47 11.54
C ILE A 72 -13.95 -17.53 11.75
N THR A 73 -14.16 -17.92 12.99
CA THR A 73 -15.19 -18.91 13.36
C THR A 73 -16.40 -18.19 13.95
N SER A 74 -17.61 -18.58 13.54
CA SER A 74 -18.80 -18.26 14.32
C SER A 74 -18.64 -18.88 15.70
N LYS A 75 -18.98 -18.11 16.74
CA LYS A 75 -19.14 -18.67 18.07
C LYS A 75 -20.44 -19.49 18.00
N GLU A 76 -20.34 -20.76 17.61
CA GLU A 76 -21.40 -21.74 17.83
C GLU A 76 -21.66 -21.74 19.33
N ILE A 77 -22.67 -21.00 19.79
CA ILE A 77 -23.22 -21.24 21.11
C ILE A 77 -24.02 -22.52 20.96
N THR A 78 -23.32 -23.66 20.98
CA THR A 78 -23.95 -24.92 21.33
C THR A 78 -24.36 -24.77 22.78
N TYR A 79 -25.54 -24.19 23.03
CA TYR A 79 -26.31 -24.60 24.18
C TYR A 79 -26.55 -26.08 23.97
N SER A 80 -25.70 -26.90 24.58
CA SER A 80 -25.95 -28.32 24.73
C SER A 80 -27.23 -28.43 25.56
N LEU A 81 -28.38 -28.40 24.89
CA LEU A 81 -29.61 -28.92 25.44
C LEU A 81 -29.37 -30.42 25.57
N SER A 82 -28.84 -30.81 26.73
CA SER A 82 -28.93 -32.17 27.24
C SER A 82 -30.42 -32.46 27.49
N HIS A 83 -31.13 -32.76 26.41
CA HIS A 83 -32.39 -33.48 26.45
C HIS A 83 -32.28 -34.61 25.43
N PRO A 84 -32.40 -35.88 25.86
CA PRO A 84 -32.36 -37.01 24.95
C PRO A 84 -33.68 -37.05 24.16
N ALA A 85 -33.66 -36.58 22.91
CA ALA A 85 -34.74 -36.83 21.97
C ALA A 85 -34.47 -38.17 21.27
N THR A 86 -35.15 -39.20 21.77
CA THR A 86 -35.18 -40.56 21.24
C THR A 86 -35.95 -40.62 19.91
N ILE A 87 -35.27 -41.10 18.86
CA ILE A 87 -35.73 -41.85 17.65
C ILE A 87 -36.70 -41.16 16.66
N THR A 88 -36.27 -41.02 15.38
CA THR A 88 -36.86 -41.69 14.19
C THR A 88 -35.85 -41.63 13.01
N GLN A 89 -35.69 -42.71 12.23
CA GLN A 89 -34.61 -42.91 11.25
C GLN A 89 -34.87 -42.37 9.81
N LYS A 90 -33.74 -42.19 9.08
CA LYS A 90 -33.47 -42.47 7.63
C LYS A 90 -33.78 -41.34 6.62
N PRO A 91 -33.04 -41.17 5.47
CA PRO A 91 -31.97 -41.98 4.85
C PRO A 91 -30.59 -41.31 4.70
N LEU A 92 -29.57 -42.15 4.48
CA LEU A 92 -28.27 -41.77 3.93
C LEU A 92 -28.43 -41.19 2.51
N LEU A 93 -27.86 -40.02 2.28
CA LEU A 93 -27.35 -39.63 0.96
C LEU A 93 -25.83 -39.75 0.98
N SER A 94 -25.35 -40.79 0.30
CA SER A 94 -23.93 -40.98 -0.02
C SER A 94 -23.49 -39.91 -1.00
N PHE A 95 -22.61 -39.01 -0.58
CA PHE A 95 -21.88 -38.17 -1.52
C PHE A 95 -20.71 -38.99 -2.09
N PRO A 96 -20.60 -39.17 -3.41
CA PRO A 96 -19.44 -39.81 -4.00
C PRO A 96 -18.23 -38.89 -3.84
N PHE A 97 -17.35 -39.24 -2.92
CA PHE A 97 -15.97 -38.75 -2.91
C PHE A 97 -15.24 -39.49 -4.03
N ASN A 98 -15.06 -38.85 -5.18
CA ASN A 98 -13.99 -39.16 -6.14
C ASN A 98 -13.92 -38.04 -7.18
N ASN A 99 -12.99 -37.12 -6.97
CA ASN A 99 -11.93 -36.82 -7.93
C ASN A 99 -10.99 -35.77 -7.31
N PRO A 100 -9.67 -35.97 -7.30
CA PRO A 100 -8.75 -34.87 -7.07
C PRO A 100 -8.89 -33.91 -8.25
N VAL A 101 -9.40 -32.70 -8.02
CA VAL A 101 -9.24 -31.61 -8.97
C VAL A 101 -7.75 -31.31 -9.01
N VAL A 102 -7.08 -31.80 -10.05
CA VAL A 102 -5.71 -31.44 -10.37
C VAL A 102 -5.71 -29.95 -10.69
N PHE A 103 -5.30 -29.13 -9.74
CA PHE A 103 -4.93 -27.75 -10.01
C PHE A 103 -3.64 -27.81 -10.84
N THR A 104 -3.79 -27.80 -12.16
CA THR A 104 -2.69 -27.38 -13.02
C THR A 104 -2.53 -25.88 -12.80
N SER A 105 -1.55 -25.50 -11.99
CA SER A 105 -1.08 -24.12 -11.99
C SER A 105 -0.73 -23.75 -13.43
N PRO A 106 -1.22 -22.62 -13.99
CA PRO A 106 -0.64 -22.14 -15.23
C PRO A 106 0.83 -21.86 -14.94
N VAL A 107 1.71 -22.62 -15.57
CA VAL A 107 3.11 -22.23 -15.70
C VAL A 107 3.08 -20.96 -16.53
N ILE A 108 3.11 -19.82 -15.83
CA ILE A 108 3.33 -18.52 -16.47
C ILE A 108 4.73 -18.63 -17.07
N SER A 109 4.76 -18.81 -18.39
CA SER A 109 5.99 -18.78 -19.18
C SER A 109 6.67 -17.44 -18.91
N ALA A 110 7.70 -17.48 -18.08
CA ALA A 110 8.55 -16.33 -17.78
C ALA A 110 9.39 -16.04 -19.02
N ARG A 111 8.78 -15.37 -20.00
CA ARG A 111 9.49 -14.75 -21.11
C ARG A 111 8.79 -13.47 -21.51
N THR A 112 8.74 -12.54 -20.56
CA THR A 112 8.49 -11.13 -20.87
C THR A 112 9.79 -10.40 -20.58
N THR A 113 10.42 -9.92 -21.63
CA THR A 113 11.64 -9.11 -21.54
C THR A 113 11.35 -7.85 -20.73
N THR A 114 12.34 -7.40 -19.97
CA THR A 114 12.31 -6.21 -19.09
C THR A 114 11.81 -4.94 -19.79
N THR A 115 11.94 -4.89 -21.12
CA THR A 115 11.48 -3.79 -21.97
C THR A 115 9.96 -3.68 -22.11
N GLU A 116 9.21 -4.78 -22.04
CA GLU A 116 7.75 -4.77 -22.18
C GLU A 116 7.06 -4.39 -20.87
N LEU A 117 7.58 -4.82 -19.71
CA LEU A 117 7.04 -4.44 -18.39
C LEU A 117 7.16 -2.93 -18.12
N MET A 118 8.22 -2.28 -18.62
CA MET A 118 8.37 -0.82 -18.47
C MET A 118 7.36 -0.01 -19.29
N LYS A 119 6.78 -0.57 -20.36
CA LYS A 119 5.72 0.10 -21.15
C LYS A 119 4.36 0.09 -20.45
N PHE A 120 4.08 -0.93 -19.65
CA PHE A 120 2.80 -1.04 -18.92
C PHE A 120 2.79 -0.23 -17.62
N ILE A 121 3.95 0.07 -17.03
CA ILE A 121 4.03 0.79 -15.74
C ILE A 121 4.03 2.32 -15.94
N PHE A 122 4.49 2.83 -17.10
CA PHE A 122 4.49 4.26 -17.42
C PHE A 122 3.95 4.52 -18.83
N PRO A 123 2.63 4.79 -19.00
CA PRO A 123 2.02 4.98 -20.33
C PRO A 123 2.46 6.28 -21.02
N PHE A 124 3.25 7.12 -20.35
CA PHE A 124 3.76 8.37 -20.91
C PHE A 124 5.27 8.27 -21.07
N ARG A 125 5.73 7.91 -22.27
CA ARG A 125 7.10 8.21 -22.69
C ARG A 125 7.13 9.74 -22.92
N PRO A 126 7.85 10.53 -22.11
CA PRO A 126 7.97 11.96 -22.37
C PRO A 126 8.63 12.14 -23.73
N THR A 127 8.11 13.03 -24.57
CA THR A 127 8.74 13.37 -25.84
C THR A 127 10.14 13.93 -25.58
N GLU A 128 11.08 13.69 -26.50
CA GLU A 128 12.44 14.25 -26.46
C GLU A 128 12.42 15.77 -26.20
N GLU A 129 11.38 16.46 -26.67
CA GLU A 129 11.19 17.89 -26.45
C GLU A 129 10.84 18.25 -25.00
N LEU A 130 10.03 17.44 -24.30
CA LEU A 130 9.75 17.64 -22.87
C LEU A 130 11.00 17.31 -22.02
N ILE A 131 11.77 16.30 -22.40
CA ILE A 131 13.05 15.97 -21.75
C ILE A 131 14.01 17.14 -21.91
N ASN A 132 14.14 17.71 -23.10
CA ASN A 132 15.00 18.86 -23.36
C ASN A 132 14.52 20.15 -22.65
N GLN A 133 13.21 20.36 -22.49
CA GLN A 133 12.69 21.48 -21.70
C GLN A 133 12.91 21.31 -20.20
N LEU A 134 12.74 20.09 -19.67
CA LEU A 134 13.13 19.75 -18.30
C LEU A 134 14.62 19.96 -18.11
N ASP A 135 15.47 19.54 -19.06
CA ASP A 135 16.91 19.65 -18.98
C ASP A 135 17.42 21.11 -19.10
N ARG A 136 16.75 21.96 -19.89
CA ARG A 136 17.01 23.41 -19.91
C ARG A 136 16.62 24.11 -18.61
N ASN A 137 15.45 23.77 -18.04
CA ASN A 137 15.03 24.31 -16.74
C ASN A 137 15.91 23.78 -15.58
N LYS A 138 16.44 22.57 -15.70
CA LYS A 138 17.39 21.95 -14.76
C LYS A 138 18.78 22.59 -14.83
N LYS A 139 19.22 23.06 -16.02
CA LYS A 139 20.49 23.79 -16.19
C LYS A 139 20.50 25.23 -15.64
N SER A 140 19.35 25.89 -15.56
CA SER A 140 19.22 27.25 -14.98
C SER A 140 18.82 27.22 -13.49
N LEU A 141 18.70 26.05 -12.86
CA LEU A 141 18.24 25.95 -11.47
C LEU A 141 19.20 25.08 -10.65
N HIS A 142 20.01 25.72 -9.81
CA HIS A 142 20.92 25.08 -8.87
C HIS A 142 20.19 24.77 -7.55
N CYS A 143 20.24 23.51 -7.11
CA CYS A 143 19.49 23.04 -5.95
C CYS A 143 20.34 22.17 -5.03
N TYR A 144 20.44 22.54 -3.76
CA TYR A 144 21.25 21.83 -2.78
C TYR A 144 20.61 21.82 -1.39
N PRO A 145 20.88 20.81 -0.55
CA PRO A 145 20.37 20.77 0.83
C PRO A 145 20.89 21.94 1.67
N THR A 146 20.07 22.45 2.57
CA THR A 146 20.36 23.64 3.41
C THR A 146 21.37 23.41 4.51
N ASN A 147 21.59 22.16 4.94
CA ASN A 147 22.46 21.85 6.07
C ASN A 147 23.45 20.70 5.75
N GLU A 148 24.59 20.71 6.46
CA GLU A 148 25.65 19.70 6.31
C GLU A 148 25.21 18.29 6.73
N ALA A 149 24.21 18.19 7.61
CA ALA A 149 23.71 16.90 8.09
C ALA A 149 22.93 16.12 7.01
N LEU A 150 22.36 16.84 6.03
CA LEU A 150 21.58 16.25 4.93
C LEU A 150 22.47 15.85 3.75
N LYS A 151 23.64 16.46 3.56
CA LYS A 151 24.56 16.17 2.43
C LYS A 151 24.99 14.71 2.30
N PRO A 152 25.22 13.93 3.38
CA PRO A 152 25.60 12.53 3.28
C PRO A 152 24.46 11.61 2.80
N LEU A 153 23.21 12.10 2.78
CA LEU A 153 22.06 11.29 2.38
C LEU A 153 22.07 11.09 0.87
N LEU A 154 22.28 9.85 0.44
CA LEU A 154 22.23 9.48 -0.97
C LEU A 154 20.87 9.88 -1.57
N GLY A 155 20.92 10.62 -2.69
CA GLY A 155 19.73 11.07 -3.40
C GLY A 155 19.15 12.42 -2.95
N ILE A 156 19.69 13.05 -1.90
CA ILE A 156 19.19 14.35 -1.41
C ILE A 156 19.28 15.47 -2.46
N GLU A 157 20.34 15.47 -3.28
CA GLU A 157 20.50 16.46 -4.35
C GLU A 157 19.42 16.29 -5.44
N ASN A 158 19.16 15.05 -5.85
CA ASN A 158 18.10 14.73 -6.80
C ASN A 158 16.71 15.07 -6.23
N TRP A 159 16.49 14.78 -4.96
CA TRP A 159 15.26 15.14 -4.25
C TRP A 159 15.06 16.66 -4.18
N CYS A 160 16.11 17.42 -3.84
CA CYS A 160 16.07 18.88 -3.88
C CYS A 160 15.78 19.42 -5.28
N LEU A 161 16.46 18.90 -6.33
CA LEU A 161 16.22 19.29 -7.72
C LEU A 161 14.76 19.08 -8.16
N GLN A 162 14.15 17.96 -7.78
CA GLN A 162 12.73 17.69 -8.06
C GLN A 162 11.83 18.73 -7.39
N LEU A 163 12.07 19.04 -6.12
CA LEU A 163 11.26 19.99 -5.34
C LEU A 163 11.47 21.45 -5.70
N CYS A 164 12.62 21.82 -6.26
CA CYS A 164 12.90 23.21 -6.67
C CYS A 164 11.93 23.75 -7.71
N THR A 165 11.43 22.90 -8.60
CA THR A 165 10.40 23.28 -9.58
C THR A 165 9.01 23.47 -8.96
N MET A 166 8.86 23.21 -7.65
CA MET A 166 7.58 23.10 -6.96
C MET A 166 7.38 24.02 -5.76
N ASN A 167 8.26 25.00 -5.55
CA ASN A 167 8.28 25.90 -4.39
C ASN A 167 8.83 25.19 -3.14
N CYS A 168 10.15 25.14 -3.05
CA CYS A 168 10.88 24.39 -2.04
C CYS A 168 10.73 24.98 -0.63
N PRO A 169 10.57 24.15 0.42
CA PRO A 169 10.68 24.62 1.80
C PRO A 169 12.12 25.13 2.06
N PRO A 170 12.30 26.42 2.40
CA PRO A 170 13.62 27.06 2.51
C PRO A 170 14.48 26.50 3.65
N THR A 171 13.91 25.65 4.51
CA THR A 171 14.62 25.00 5.61
C THR A 171 15.31 23.70 5.21
N LEU A 172 14.98 23.10 4.05
CA LEU A 172 15.52 21.81 3.62
C LEU A 172 16.35 21.88 2.34
N CYS A 173 15.94 22.68 1.35
CA CYS A 173 16.79 22.94 0.18
C CYS A 173 16.83 24.43 -0.18
N VAL A 174 17.94 24.83 -0.79
CA VAL A 174 18.15 26.14 -1.39
C VAL A 174 18.04 25.99 -2.90
N CYS A 175 17.19 26.80 -3.53
CA CYS A 175 17.00 26.84 -4.98
C CYS A 175 17.50 28.19 -5.51
N VAL A 176 18.53 28.17 -6.36
CA VAL A 176 19.11 29.37 -6.96
C VAL A 176 18.93 29.28 -8.47
N LYS A 177 18.33 30.31 -9.07
CA LYS A 177 18.34 30.43 -10.54
C LYS A 177 19.71 30.94 -10.98
N ILE A 178 20.34 30.21 -11.90
CA ILE A 178 21.59 30.59 -12.60
C ILE A 178 21.22 31.27 -13.92
#